data_AF-A0A2L0NFT0-F1
#
_entry.id   AF-A0A2L0NFT0-F1
#
_cell.length_a   1.000
_cell.length_b   1.000
_cell.length_c   1.000
_cell.angle_alpha   90.00
_cell.angle_beta   90.00
_cell.angle_gamma   90.00
#
_symmetry.space_group_name_H-M   'P 1'
#
loop_
_entity.id
_entity.type
_entity.pdbx_description
1 polymer ?
#
loop_
_entity_poly.entity_id
_entity_poly.type
_entity_poly.pdbx_seq_one_letter_code
_entity_poly.pdbx_strand_id
1 'polypeptide(L)'
;MLGVSAVQAPQARAAACSGTTGVTVVVDFTAVGGGIQTGCAPGDPASGLAALTGAGFSYAFHPRFPGFVCRINALPTTCTNPTGTAYWSYWHAQHAGPWSYSSLGAGSYNPAPGDVEGWSFGAGAQPGITAP
;
A
#
# COMPACT_ATOMS: atom_id res chain seq x y z
N MET A 1 13.15 27.63 -32.97
CA MET A 1 12.18 27.33 -31.88
C MET A 1 12.90 26.42 -30.90
N LEU A 2 13.37 26.96 -29.77
CA LEU A 2 14.04 26.17 -28.74
C LEU A 2 12.97 25.45 -27.91
N GLY A 3 12.89 24.13 -28.07
CA GLY A 3 12.00 23.28 -27.27
C GLY A 3 12.62 23.07 -25.88
N VAL A 4 11.93 23.53 -24.85
CA VAL A 4 12.26 23.20 -23.46
C VAL A 4 11.70 21.82 -23.14
N SER A 5 12.57 20.83 -22.99
CA SER A 5 12.23 19.52 -22.43
C SER A 5 12.03 19.66 -20.93
N ALA A 6 10.78 19.55 -20.46
CA ALA A 6 10.51 19.45 -19.03
C ALA A 6 10.90 18.05 -18.53
N VAL A 7 11.95 17.97 -17.72
CA VAL A 7 12.29 16.76 -16.97
C VAL A 7 11.22 16.58 -15.89
N GLN A 8 10.37 15.55 -16.00
CA GLN A 8 9.46 15.17 -14.92
C GLN A 8 10.30 14.65 -13.74
N ALA A 9 10.34 15.42 -12.66
CA ALA A 9 10.90 14.95 -11.40
C ALA A 9 10.07 13.75 -10.89
N PRO A 10 10.69 12.73 -10.27
CA PRO A 10 9.93 11.70 -9.59
C PRO A 10 9.06 12.39 -8.53
N GLN A 11 7.76 12.08 -8.50
CA GLN A 11 6.89 12.54 -7.40
C GLN A 11 7.53 12.11 -6.08
N ALA A 12 7.96 13.08 -5.28
CA ALA A 12 8.43 12.87 -3.93
C ALA A 12 7.31 12.17 -3.16
N ARG A 13 7.53 10.90 -2.84
CA ARG A 13 6.57 10.10 -2.08
C ARG A 13 6.70 10.52 -0.62
N ALA A 14 5.59 10.59 0.11
CA ALA A 14 5.61 10.98 1.51
C ALA A 14 6.54 10.03 2.29
N ALA A 15 7.39 10.59 3.16
CA ALA A 15 8.18 9.78 4.07
C ALA A 15 7.26 8.96 4.99
N ALA A 16 7.82 7.95 5.65
CA ALA A 16 7.15 7.29 6.77
C ALA A 16 6.66 8.32 7.81
N CYS A 17 5.61 7.98 8.55
CA CYS A 17 5.17 8.82 9.66
C CYS A 17 6.27 8.91 10.71
N SER A 18 6.37 10.08 11.37
CA SER A 18 7.30 10.24 12.48
C SER A 18 6.65 9.72 13.76
N GLY A 19 7.25 8.72 14.40
CA GLY A 19 6.72 8.12 15.63
C GLY A 19 5.24 7.75 15.47
N THR A 20 4.40 8.21 16.39
CA THR A 20 2.95 7.93 16.43
C THR A 20 2.09 9.03 15.79
N THR A 21 2.66 9.86 14.91
CA THR A 21 1.91 10.94 14.24
C THR A 21 0.90 10.43 13.20
N GLY A 22 0.96 9.16 12.86
CA GLY A 22 0.12 8.52 11.86
C GLY A 22 0.44 7.05 11.71
N VAL A 23 -0.12 6.45 10.66
CA VAL A 23 0.17 5.07 10.24
C VAL A 23 0.99 5.12 8.96
N THR A 24 2.13 4.45 8.96
CA THR A 24 2.97 4.35 7.76
C THR A 24 2.42 3.25 6.86
N VAL A 25 2.27 3.53 5.56
CA VAL A 25 1.80 2.56 4.57
C VAL A 25 2.92 2.25 3.59
N VAL A 26 3.20 0.96 3.41
CA VAL A 26 4.12 0.43 2.41
C VAL A 26 3.32 -0.30 1.34
N VAL A 27 3.57 0.02 0.06
CA VAL A 27 3.02 -0.71 -1.07
C VAL A 27 4.16 -1.21 -1.96
N ASP A 28 4.27 -2.53 -2.08
CA ASP A 28 5.24 -3.22 -2.90
C ASP A 28 4.67 -3.51 -4.30
N PHE A 29 5.10 -2.71 -5.28
CA PHE A 29 4.73 -2.86 -6.68
C PHE A 29 5.73 -3.70 -7.49
N THR A 30 6.74 -4.32 -6.88
CA THR A 30 7.84 -4.99 -7.61
C THR A 30 7.35 -6.08 -8.54
N ALA A 31 6.37 -6.89 -8.10
CA ALA A 31 5.76 -7.94 -8.92
C ALA A 31 4.94 -7.42 -10.13
N VAL A 32 4.62 -6.12 -10.16
CA VAL A 32 3.88 -5.47 -11.25
C VAL A 32 4.72 -4.42 -11.97
N GLY A 33 6.04 -4.55 -11.91
CA GLY A 33 7.01 -3.72 -12.65
C GLY A 33 7.27 -2.34 -12.04
N GLY A 34 6.75 -2.08 -10.85
CA GLY A 34 7.05 -0.88 -10.08
C GLY A 34 8.19 -1.10 -9.08
N GLY A 35 8.25 -0.21 -8.08
CA GLY A 35 9.12 -0.36 -6.92
C GLY A 35 8.32 -0.21 -5.63
N ILE A 36 8.98 -0.42 -4.50
CA ILE A 36 8.34 -0.24 -3.19
C ILE A 36 8.13 1.25 -2.93
N GLN A 37 6.97 1.60 -2.40
CA GLN A 37 6.65 2.97 -2.02
C GLN A 37 6.09 3.04 -0.62
N THR A 38 6.44 4.14 0.05
CA THR A 38 5.96 4.46 1.39
C THR A 38 5.16 5.75 1.34
N GLY A 39 4.19 5.88 2.23
CA GLY A 39 3.48 7.12 2.52
C GLY A 39 3.02 7.16 3.97
N CYS A 40 2.83 8.36 4.50
CA CYS A 40 2.30 8.56 5.85
C CYS A 40 0.81 8.90 5.78
N ALA A 41 -0.03 8.15 6.49
CA ALA A 41 -1.42 8.50 6.76
C ALA A 41 -1.51 9.20 8.13
N PRO A 42 -1.68 10.54 8.18
CA PRO A 42 -1.63 11.27 9.45
C PRO A 42 -2.83 10.94 10.36
N GLY A 43 -2.62 11.01 11.68
CA GLY A 43 -3.65 10.81 12.68
C GLY A 43 -3.95 9.33 12.94
N ASP A 44 -5.24 9.03 13.17
CA ASP A 44 -5.71 7.69 13.55
C ASP A 44 -6.71 7.18 12.49
N PRO A 45 -6.23 6.57 11.41
CA PRO A 45 -7.10 6.07 10.35
C PRO A 45 -7.89 4.86 10.84
N ALA A 46 -9.23 4.94 10.74
CA ALA A 46 -10.14 3.90 11.24
C ALA A 46 -10.04 2.52 10.56
N SER A 47 -9.22 2.38 9.51
CA SER A 47 -8.98 1.10 8.83
C SER A 47 -7.71 1.11 7.97
N GLY A 48 -7.22 -0.06 7.57
CA GLY A 48 -6.15 -0.19 6.57
C GLY A 48 -6.45 0.47 5.23
N LEU A 49 -7.71 0.49 4.77
CA LEU A 49 -8.10 1.21 3.56
C LEU A 49 -8.11 2.74 3.75
N ALA A 50 -8.50 3.20 4.95
CA ALA A 50 -8.40 4.61 5.32
C ALA A 50 -6.93 5.04 5.41
N ALA A 51 -6.06 4.19 5.97
CA ALA A 51 -4.62 4.40 6.01
C ALA A 51 -4.06 4.46 4.58
N LEU A 52 -4.39 3.51 3.70
CA LEU A 52 -3.93 3.48 2.31
C LEU A 52 -4.27 4.79 1.57
N THR A 53 -5.51 5.26 1.73
CA THR A 53 -5.98 6.53 1.13
C THR A 53 -5.27 7.73 1.77
N GLY A 54 -5.17 7.78 3.09
CA GLY A 54 -4.51 8.86 3.83
C GLY A 54 -3.02 8.98 3.51
N ALA A 55 -2.37 7.87 3.19
CA ALA A 55 -0.98 7.82 2.73
C ALA A 55 -0.78 8.24 1.26
N GLY A 56 -1.86 8.61 0.57
CA GLY A 56 -1.81 9.13 -0.81
C GLY A 56 -1.88 8.05 -1.89
N PHE A 57 -2.26 6.81 -1.54
CA PHE A 57 -2.50 5.75 -2.53
C PHE A 57 -3.98 5.68 -2.88
N SER A 58 -4.27 5.57 -4.16
CA SER A 58 -5.60 5.25 -4.66
C SER A 58 -5.78 3.73 -4.71
N TYR A 59 -7.01 3.25 -4.49
CA TYR A 59 -7.33 1.85 -4.72
C TYR A 59 -8.67 1.67 -5.44
N ALA A 60 -8.84 0.51 -6.08
CA ALA A 60 -10.11 0.11 -6.67
C ALA A 60 -10.41 -1.34 -6.32
N PHE A 61 -11.67 -1.61 -5.97
CA PHE A 61 -12.12 -2.97 -5.68
C PHE A 61 -12.32 -3.79 -6.95
N HIS A 62 -12.28 -5.11 -6.80
CA HIS A 62 -12.62 -6.05 -7.86
C HIS A 62 -14.14 -5.99 -8.12
N PRO A 63 -14.60 -5.85 -9.38
CA PRO A 63 -16.02 -5.65 -9.68
C PRO A 63 -16.91 -6.84 -9.33
N ARG A 64 -16.32 -8.04 -9.26
CA ARG A 64 -17.03 -9.30 -8.95
C ARG A 64 -16.75 -9.89 -7.57
N PHE A 65 -15.79 -9.34 -6.83
CA PHE A 65 -15.41 -9.82 -5.49
C PHE A 65 -15.42 -8.62 -4.53
N PRO A 66 -16.57 -8.30 -3.93
CA PRO A 66 -16.71 -7.16 -3.03
C PRO A 66 -15.68 -7.19 -1.90
N GLY A 67 -15.11 -6.02 -1.58
CA GLY A 67 -14.07 -5.87 -0.56
C GLY A 67 -12.66 -6.30 -0.99
N PHE A 68 -12.50 -6.92 -2.16
CA PHE A 68 -11.19 -7.32 -2.67
C PHE A 68 -10.49 -6.16 -3.38
N VAL A 69 -9.37 -5.68 -2.85
CA VAL A 69 -8.57 -4.64 -3.53
C VAL A 69 -7.93 -5.23 -4.78
N CYS A 70 -8.34 -4.73 -5.93
CA CYS A 70 -7.84 -5.21 -7.21
C CYS A 70 -6.69 -4.36 -7.74
N ARG A 71 -6.76 -3.04 -7.55
CA ARG A 71 -5.72 -2.12 -7.98
C ARG A 71 -5.32 -1.20 -6.84
N ILE A 72 -4.03 -0.89 -6.79
CA ILE A 72 -3.49 0.24 -6.04
C ILE A 72 -2.74 1.11 -7.05
N ASN A 73 -2.99 2.42 -7.08
CA ASN A 73 -2.41 3.35 -8.07
C ASN A 73 -2.50 2.83 -9.52
N ALA A 74 -3.68 2.32 -9.88
CA ALA A 74 -3.99 1.73 -11.18
C ALA A 74 -3.15 0.49 -11.59
N LEU A 75 -2.40 -0.11 -10.66
CA LEU A 75 -1.64 -1.33 -10.86
C LEU A 75 -2.23 -2.53 -10.10
N PRO A 76 -2.21 -3.75 -10.68
CA PRO A 76 -1.89 -4.03 -12.08
C PRO A 76 -2.87 -3.37 -13.06
N THR A 77 -2.41 -3.12 -14.29
CA THR A 77 -3.21 -2.45 -15.33
C THR A 77 -4.49 -3.21 -15.66
N THR A 78 -4.49 -4.54 -15.49
CA THR A 78 -5.67 -5.41 -15.61
C THR A 78 -6.07 -5.95 -14.26
N CYS A 79 -7.36 -5.82 -13.94
CA CYS A 79 -7.93 -6.46 -12.76
C CYS A 79 -8.25 -7.92 -13.09
N THR A 80 -7.43 -8.86 -12.58
CA THR A 80 -7.66 -10.30 -12.74
C THR A 80 -8.42 -10.85 -11.54
N ASN A 81 -9.15 -11.96 -11.75
CA ASN A 81 -9.71 -12.70 -10.62
C ASN A 81 -8.57 -13.03 -9.65
N PRO A 82 -8.77 -12.84 -8.34
CA PRO A 82 -7.75 -13.15 -7.36
C PRO A 82 -7.53 -14.65 -7.31
N THR A 83 -6.42 -15.09 -7.90
CA THR A 83 -5.88 -16.42 -7.67
C THR A 83 -4.95 -16.34 -6.46
N GLY A 84 -4.67 -17.49 -5.82
CA GLY A 84 -3.66 -17.54 -4.75
C GLY A 84 -2.25 -17.11 -5.16
N THR A 85 -2.03 -16.77 -6.45
CA THR A 85 -0.76 -16.36 -7.03
C THR A 85 -0.71 -14.91 -7.50
N ALA A 86 -1.85 -14.22 -7.61
CA ALA A 86 -1.92 -12.87 -8.18
C ALA A 86 -2.99 -12.02 -7.49
N TYR A 87 -2.61 -11.40 -6.38
CA TYR A 87 -3.46 -10.47 -5.65
C TYR A 87 -2.68 -9.49 -4.78
N TRP A 88 -3.35 -8.41 -4.35
CA TRP A 88 -2.87 -7.54 -3.28
C TRP A 88 -3.09 -8.20 -1.92
N SER A 89 -2.01 -8.76 -1.37
CA SER A 89 -1.97 -9.22 0.02
C SER A 89 -1.83 -8.05 0.98
N TYR A 90 -2.39 -8.19 2.18
CA TYR A 90 -2.48 -7.13 3.18
C TYR A 90 -1.82 -7.56 4.49
N TRP A 91 -1.01 -6.67 5.06
CA TRP A 91 -0.08 -6.94 6.14
C TRP A 91 -0.09 -5.82 7.17
N HIS A 92 0.29 -6.14 8.40
CA HIS A 92 0.53 -5.17 9.46
C HIS A 92 1.81 -5.52 10.23
N ALA A 93 2.45 -4.50 10.78
CA ALA A 93 3.65 -4.63 11.61
C ALA A 93 3.76 -3.45 12.57
N GLN A 94 4.50 -3.64 13.67
CA GLN A 94 5.04 -2.52 14.43
C GLN A 94 6.27 -1.96 13.71
N HIS A 95 6.66 -0.72 14.01
CA HIS A 95 7.89 -0.12 13.51
C HIS A 95 9.11 -1.04 13.74
N ALA A 96 9.90 -1.27 12.69
CA ALA A 96 11.03 -2.21 12.65
C ALA A 96 10.70 -3.66 13.04
N GLY A 97 9.41 -4.03 13.11
CA GLY A 97 8.91 -5.34 13.47
C GLY A 97 8.72 -6.28 12.27
N PRO A 98 8.42 -7.56 12.54
CA PRO A 98 8.08 -8.52 11.49
C PRO A 98 6.71 -8.24 10.89
N TRP A 99 6.57 -8.47 9.59
CA TRP A 99 5.27 -8.43 8.92
C TRP A 99 4.39 -9.61 9.35
N SER A 100 3.13 -9.31 9.59
CA SER A 100 2.08 -10.29 9.85
C SER A 100 1.03 -10.23 8.76
N TYR A 101 0.73 -11.37 8.14
CA TYR A 101 -0.34 -11.46 7.14
C TYR A 101 -1.67 -11.23 7.85
N SER A 102 -2.50 -10.31 7.35
CA SER A 102 -3.76 -10.00 8.00
C SER A 102 -4.79 -11.10 7.80
N SER A 103 -5.41 -11.54 8.89
CA SER A 103 -6.59 -12.43 8.86
C SER A 103 -7.90 -11.68 8.64
N LEU A 104 -7.87 -10.35 8.62
CA LEU A 104 -9.02 -9.48 8.37
C LEU A 104 -8.87 -8.74 7.03
N GLY A 105 -9.99 -8.34 6.45
CA GLY A 105 -9.97 -7.41 5.33
C GLY A 105 -9.45 -6.03 5.77
N ALA A 106 -8.74 -5.33 4.87
CA ALA A 106 -8.20 -3.99 5.15
C ALA A 106 -9.25 -2.93 5.47
N GLY A 107 -10.53 -3.16 5.14
CA GLY A 107 -11.63 -2.30 5.57
C GLY A 107 -12.12 -2.56 7.00
N SER A 108 -11.62 -3.60 7.67
CA SER A 108 -12.06 -4.05 8.99
C SER A 108 -10.96 -4.09 10.04
N TYR A 109 -9.69 -4.17 9.62
CA TYR A 109 -8.55 -4.02 10.54
C TYR A 109 -8.33 -2.55 10.86
N ASN A 110 -8.24 -2.20 12.15
CA ASN A 110 -7.99 -0.84 12.63
C ASN A 110 -6.54 -0.73 13.15
N PRO A 111 -5.60 -0.14 12.38
CA PRO A 111 -4.21 0.06 12.82
C PRO A 111 -4.12 1.17 13.86
N ALA A 112 -3.16 1.07 14.80
CA ALA A 112 -2.89 2.15 15.74
C ALA A 112 -1.85 3.13 15.16
N PRO A 113 -1.89 4.43 15.49
CA PRO A 113 -0.81 5.35 15.14
C PRO A 113 0.56 4.87 15.63
N GLY A 114 1.55 4.87 14.75
CA GLY A 114 2.87 4.28 14.95
C GLY A 114 3.03 2.88 14.36
N ASP A 115 1.93 2.24 13.96
CA ASP A 115 1.98 0.99 13.21
C ASP A 115 2.32 1.22 11.74
N VAL A 116 2.68 0.11 11.09
CA VAL A 116 3.00 0.04 9.68
C VAL A 116 2.05 -0.94 9.00
N GLU A 117 1.41 -0.46 7.95
CA GLU A 117 0.50 -1.22 7.09
C GLU A 117 1.21 -1.56 5.78
N GLY A 118 1.00 -2.78 5.28
CA GLY A 118 1.71 -3.31 4.14
C GLY A 118 0.78 -3.88 3.07
N TRP A 119 1.15 -3.63 1.81
CA TRP A 119 0.47 -4.17 0.65
C TRP A 119 1.51 -4.75 -0.31
N SER A 120 1.29 -5.95 -0.81
CA SER A 120 2.21 -6.59 -1.77
C SER A 120 1.44 -7.40 -2.81
N PHE A 121 1.76 -7.19 -4.09
CA PHE A 121 1.12 -7.92 -5.17
C PHE A 121 1.83 -9.25 -5.43
N GLY A 122 1.07 -10.35 -5.54
CA GLY A 122 1.60 -11.65 -5.94
C GLY A 122 0.95 -12.80 -5.19
N ALA A 123 1.77 -13.78 -4.80
CA ALA A 123 1.34 -15.02 -4.15
C ALA A 123 1.31 -14.93 -2.61
N GLY A 124 0.98 -13.76 -2.05
CA GLY A 124 0.95 -13.57 -0.59
C GLY A 124 2.33 -13.50 0.06
N ALA A 125 3.33 -12.96 -0.64
CA ALA A 125 4.60 -12.58 -0.01
C ALA A 125 4.47 -11.22 0.67
N GLN A 126 5.12 -11.05 1.81
CA GLN A 126 5.19 -9.77 2.52
C GLN A 126 5.89 -8.69 1.66
N PRO A 127 5.73 -7.39 1.98
CA PRO A 127 6.54 -6.34 1.37
C PRO A 127 8.04 -6.62 1.49
N GLY A 128 8.80 -6.33 0.44
CA GLY A 128 10.25 -6.60 0.33
C GLY A 128 11.16 -5.66 1.12
N ILE A 129 10.65 -4.98 2.15
CA ILE A 129 11.43 -4.14 3.08
C ILE A 129 11.04 -4.42 4.52
N THR A 130 11.90 -4.10 5.47
CA THR A 130 11.52 -3.99 6.89
C THR A 130 10.46 -2.91 7.04
N ALA A 131 9.49 -3.11 7.93
CA ALA A 131 8.48 -2.12 8.30
C ALA A 131 9.17 -0.83 8.81
N PRO A 132 9.09 0.29 8.07
CA PRO A 132 9.89 1.49 8.34
C PRO A 132 9.34 2.40 9.44
#